data_AF-A0A7S4MTE8-F1
#
_entry.id   AF-A0A7S4MTE8-F1
#
_cell.length_a   1.000
_cell.length_b   1.000
_cell.length_c   1.000
_cell.angle_alpha   90.00
_cell.angle_beta   90.00
_cell.angle_gamma   90.00
#
_symmetry.space_group_name_H-M   'P 1'
#
loop_
_entity.id
_entity.type
_entity.pdbx_description
1 polymer ?
#
loop_
_entity_poly.entity_id
_entity_poly.type
_entity_poly.pdbx_seq_one_letter_code
_entity_poly.pdbx_strand_id
1 'polypeptide(L)'
;GGEVKAKEEDDDDDDDGDDMEECVACCTEALTELDRANVHTPQDSPAKLKLRSKALYRRARARAEMTGLARDLRGGAGAGSAENEEDPEKENANLNAAARDILDLLSFDKDNREASALLRAIRARHGSSRKSRSPMARAVAGLRSAAEKAAEEDGKNPPPSAATAAADGAKDDGDGGKSRDDDGDDGSGKDPRIHHLRTVLGLLANDLPDASSELGRLGGAPLLFGIAVGRHRGILQAEWSDALRSPAELKVRNLALQALSAACSHGPFVVEYAAPRRGKGAVDQSELARVVSECCDAAGDGSGGADARSELAVHAVALFLRLVVHLDRSDEPGERSLSDADGPSVCRACVSALSSSSSCRDDGGDVDSRVERAALDLLSAWTAKDTDSIASAAESAFLDGAAGNRSSSAQRQHQRKRGPTEEELRRMKPREFGMHKKRQYEILQRKAARARSNVGLFCDPETGGLTALVGCASRAGDAGLRREVCAVMGRMW
;
A
#
# COMPACT_ATOMS: atom_id res chain seq x y z
N GLY A 1 29.37 -58.13 -34.05
CA GLY A 1 29.96 -57.28 -33.00
C GLY A 1 29.12 -56.04 -32.91
N GLY A 2 28.46 -55.83 -31.78
CA GLY A 2 27.52 -54.73 -31.56
C GLY A 2 26.45 -55.15 -30.57
N GLU A 3 26.83 -55.27 -29.29
CA GLU A 3 25.93 -55.58 -28.19
C GLU A 3 25.69 -54.28 -27.41
N VAL A 4 24.46 -53.78 -27.46
CA VAL A 4 24.01 -52.54 -26.83
C VAL A 4 23.64 -52.86 -25.39
N LYS A 5 24.40 -52.31 -24.44
CA LYS A 5 24.09 -52.37 -23.00
C LYS A 5 22.91 -51.46 -22.70
N ALA A 6 21.82 -52.05 -22.21
CA ALA A 6 20.78 -51.34 -21.47
C ALA A 6 21.38 -50.82 -20.16
N LYS A 7 21.10 -49.55 -19.85
CA LYS A 7 21.48 -48.87 -18.62
C LYS A 7 20.21 -48.89 -17.75
N GLU A 8 20.18 -49.76 -16.75
CA GLU A 8 19.22 -49.66 -15.65
C GLU A 8 19.59 -48.40 -14.86
N GLU A 9 18.64 -47.48 -14.77
CA GLU A 9 18.71 -46.32 -13.88
C GLU A 9 17.87 -46.71 -12.66
N ASP A 10 18.54 -46.97 -11.53
CA ASP A 10 17.93 -47.21 -10.23
C ASP A 10 17.48 -45.86 -9.65
N ASP A 11 16.17 -45.66 -9.55
CA ASP A 11 15.51 -44.52 -8.90
C ASP A 11 15.53 -44.72 -7.36
N ASP A 12 16.65 -44.40 -6.70
CA ASP A 12 16.83 -44.40 -5.23
C ASP A 12 16.51 -43.02 -4.59
N ASP A 13 15.51 -42.30 -5.09
CA ASP A 13 15.16 -40.98 -4.58
C ASP A 13 14.02 -41.04 -3.54
N ASP A 14 14.26 -40.41 -2.38
CA ASP A 14 13.30 -39.76 -1.48
C ASP A 14 12.70 -40.54 -0.27
N ASP A 15 13.51 -40.78 0.77
CA ASP A 15 12.99 -41.00 2.15
C ASP A 15 13.72 -40.18 3.24
N ASP A 16 14.14 -38.95 2.90
CA ASP A 16 14.80 -38.03 3.85
C ASP A 16 13.86 -37.53 4.99
N GLY A 17 12.55 -37.78 4.87
CA GLY A 17 11.53 -37.29 5.81
C GLY A 17 11.48 -38.09 7.12
N ASP A 18 11.52 -39.42 7.02
CA ASP A 18 11.42 -40.33 8.16
C ASP A 18 12.64 -40.22 9.09
N ASP A 19 13.82 -39.95 8.53
CA ASP A 19 15.07 -39.72 9.26
C ASP A 19 14.98 -38.52 10.24
N MET A 20 14.21 -37.49 9.90
CA MET A 20 14.09 -36.29 10.72
C MET A 20 13.11 -36.48 11.88
N GLU A 21 12.00 -37.20 11.67
CA GLU A 21 11.07 -37.54 12.75
C GLU A 21 11.74 -38.49 13.78
N GLU A 22 12.54 -39.46 13.32
CA GLU A 22 13.33 -40.33 14.20
C GLU A 22 14.36 -39.52 15.00
N CYS A 23 15.05 -38.56 14.36
CA CYS A 23 16.00 -37.67 15.05
C CYS A 23 15.32 -36.85 16.16
N VAL A 24 14.10 -36.35 15.92
CA VAL A 24 13.32 -35.63 16.94
C VAL A 24 12.92 -36.56 18.08
N ALA A 25 12.52 -37.79 17.80
CA ALA A 25 12.18 -38.80 18.81
C ALA A 25 13.40 -39.13 19.69
N CYS A 26 14.54 -39.48 19.08
CA CYS A 26 15.79 -39.79 19.78
C CYS A 26 16.27 -38.62 20.66
N CYS A 27 16.25 -37.40 20.13
CA CYS A 27 16.64 -36.23 20.93
C CYS A 27 15.67 -35.95 22.07
N THR A 28 14.37 -36.24 21.87
CA THR A 28 13.36 -36.08 22.93
C THR A 28 13.58 -37.09 24.04
N GLU A 29 13.83 -38.36 23.72
CA GLU A 29 14.16 -39.39 24.70
C GLU A 29 15.41 -39.00 25.50
N ALA A 30 16.50 -38.62 24.82
CA ALA A 30 17.74 -38.18 25.47
C ALA A 30 17.52 -36.98 26.41
N LEU A 31 16.66 -36.01 26.02
CA LEU A 31 16.31 -34.89 26.89
C LEU A 31 15.48 -35.35 28.10
N THR A 32 14.55 -36.30 27.94
CA THR A 32 13.80 -36.84 29.09
C THR A 32 14.70 -37.58 30.09
N GLU A 33 15.74 -38.28 29.63
CA GLU A 33 16.72 -38.91 30.51
C GLU A 33 17.58 -37.88 31.25
N LEU A 34 18.03 -36.82 30.56
CA LEU A 34 18.74 -35.70 31.18
C LEU A 34 17.85 -34.96 32.19
N ASP A 35 16.56 -34.83 31.90
CA ASP A 35 15.58 -34.22 32.80
C ASP A 35 15.37 -35.07 34.06
N ARG A 36 15.26 -36.40 33.91
CA ARG A 36 15.21 -37.35 35.04
C ARG A 36 16.47 -37.31 35.90
N ALA A 37 17.63 -37.08 35.27
CA ALA A 37 18.90 -36.89 35.96
C ALA A 37 19.07 -35.47 36.58
N ASN A 38 18.03 -34.64 36.51
CA ASN A 38 17.93 -33.28 37.04
C ASN A 38 18.98 -32.29 36.48
N VAL A 39 19.40 -32.47 35.23
CA VAL A 39 20.40 -31.62 34.58
C VAL A 39 19.77 -30.35 34.00
N HIS A 40 19.58 -29.31 34.81
CA HIS A 40 18.91 -28.06 34.37
C HIS A 40 19.60 -26.79 34.84
N THR A 41 20.56 -26.90 35.74
CA THR A 41 21.13 -25.74 36.42
C THR A 41 22.55 -25.46 35.93
N PRO A 42 22.99 -24.20 35.93
CA PRO A 42 24.39 -23.86 35.65
C PRO A 42 25.40 -24.53 36.60
N GLN A 43 24.92 -25.11 37.71
CA GLN A 43 25.73 -25.85 38.68
C GLN A 43 25.98 -27.31 38.29
N ASP A 44 25.29 -27.82 37.27
CA ASP A 44 25.50 -29.17 36.76
C ASP A 44 26.85 -29.31 36.08
N SER A 45 27.34 -30.55 36.00
CA SER A 45 28.60 -30.86 35.33
C SER A 45 28.61 -30.28 33.90
N PRO A 46 29.67 -29.57 33.48
CA PRO A 46 29.75 -28.95 32.17
C PRO A 46 29.60 -29.96 31.02
N ALA A 47 29.96 -31.23 31.28
CA ALA A 47 29.75 -32.32 30.33
C ALA A 47 28.26 -32.61 30.08
N LYS A 48 27.43 -32.60 31.15
CA LYS A 48 25.99 -32.85 31.05
C LYS A 48 25.26 -31.68 30.40
N LEU A 49 25.63 -30.44 30.73
CA LEU A 49 25.11 -29.24 30.07
C LEU A 49 25.45 -29.21 28.58
N LYS A 50 26.65 -29.64 28.20
CA LYS A 50 27.05 -29.76 26.79
C LYS A 50 26.28 -30.85 26.04
N LEU A 51 25.88 -31.92 26.72
CA LEU A 51 25.01 -32.94 26.13
C LEU A 51 23.60 -32.39 25.92
N ARG A 52 23.04 -31.69 26.92
CA ARG A 52 21.73 -31.03 26.84
C ARG A 52 21.69 -29.99 25.72
N SER A 53 22.71 -29.13 25.60
CA SER A 53 22.76 -28.14 24.52
C SER A 53 22.80 -28.79 23.14
N LYS A 54 23.57 -29.87 22.96
CA LYS A 54 23.60 -30.63 21.71
C LYS A 54 22.26 -31.25 21.37
N ALA A 55 21.56 -31.86 22.35
CA ALA A 55 20.27 -32.49 22.13
C ALA A 55 19.17 -31.47 21.78
N LEU A 56 19.11 -30.33 22.50
CA LEU A 56 18.19 -29.23 22.17
C LEU A 56 18.44 -28.66 20.78
N TYR A 57 19.72 -28.39 20.43
CA TYR A 57 20.05 -27.85 19.12
C TYR A 57 19.71 -28.82 17.98
N ARG A 58 20.04 -30.11 18.12
CA ARG A 58 19.72 -31.13 17.12
C ARG A 58 18.21 -31.29 16.94
N ARG A 59 17.44 -31.34 18.03
CA ARG A 59 15.97 -31.42 17.97
C ARG A 59 15.36 -30.19 17.30
N ALA A 60 15.81 -28.99 17.68
CA ALA A 60 15.35 -27.75 17.07
C ALA A 60 15.68 -27.68 15.57
N ARG A 61 16.88 -28.14 15.20
CA ARG A 61 17.33 -28.16 13.81
C ARG A 61 16.52 -29.15 12.98
N ALA A 62 16.31 -30.38 13.46
CA ALA A 62 15.49 -31.37 12.77
C ALA A 62 14.04 -30.86 12.58
N ARG A 63 13.46 -30.24 13.62
CA ARG A 63 12.14 -29.58 13.51
C ARG A 63 12.09 -28.47 12.48
N ALA A 64 13.14 -27.68 12.33
CA ALA A 64 13.24 -26.65 11.30
C ALA A 64 13.54 -27.23 9.90
N GLU A 65 14.24 -28.37 9.83
CA GLU A 65 14.49 -29.11 8.59
C GLU A 65 13.21 -29.72 8.04
N MET A 66 12.35 -30.29 8.89
CA MET A 66 11.01 -30.77 8.52
C MET A 66 10.12 -29.68 7.93
N THR A 67 10.33 -28.41 8.29
CA THR A 67 9.59 -27.30 7.67
C THR A 67 10.28 -26.77 6.41
N GLY A 68 11.34 -27.40 5.91
CA GLY A 68 12.12 -26.91 4.76
C GLY A 68 12.98 -25.66 5.04
N LEU A 69 13.07 -25.15 6.28
CA LEU A 69 13.83 -23.92 6.60
C LEU A 69 15.32 -24.07 6.30
N ALA A 70 15.88 -25.26 6.50
CA ALA A 70 17.30 -25.48 6.28
C ALA A 70 17.70 -25.54 4.81
N ARG A 71 16.75 -25.82 3.90
CA ARG A 71 16.97 -25.73 2.46
C ARG A 71 17.20 -24.27 2.05
N ASP A 72 16.41 -23.35 2.63
CA ASP A 72 16.57 -21.90 2.46
C ASP A 72 17.93 -21.39 2.99
N LEU A 73 18.39 -21.93 4.12
CA LEU A 73 19.67 -21.53 4.74
C LEU A 73 20.91 -21.99 3.98
N ARG A 74 20.82 -23.08 3.21
CA ARG A 74 21.94 -23.58 2.38
C ARG A 74 22.08 -22.83 1.05
N GLY A 75 21.22 -21.85 0.77
CA GLY A 75 21.31 -21.02 -0.43
C GLY A 75 20.98 -21.77 -1.73
N GLY A 76 20.38 -22.96 -1.63
CA GLY A 76 19.88 -23.70 -2.77
C GLY A 76 18.61 -23.05 -3.28
N ALA A 77 18.72 -22.17 -4.28
CA ALA A 77 17.59 -21.66 -5.06
C ALA A 77 17.03 -22.79 -5.94
N GLY A 78 16.49 -23.84 -5.32
CA GLY A 78 15.73 -24.88 -5.99
C GLY A 78 14.27 -24.52 -5.89
N ALA A 79 13.61 -24.32 -7.04
CA ALA A 79 12.16 -24.28 -7.14
C ALA A 79 11.61 -25.66 -6.73
N GLY A 80 11.41 -25.86 -5.43
CA GLY A 80 10.84 -27.08 -4.87
C GLY A 80 9.33 -27.09 -5.09
N SER A 81 8.87 -28.15 -5.73
CA SER A 81 7.48 -28.54 -6.02
C SER A 81 6.47 -28.06 -4.96
N ALA A 82 5.41 -27.41 -5.45
CA ALA A 82 4.27 -26.92 -4.67
C ALA A 82 3.27 -28.04 -4.28
N GLU A 83 3.64 -29.31 -4.38
CA GLU A 83 2.68 -30.43 -4.34
C GLU A 83 2.56 -31.13 -2.98
N ASN A 84 3.47 -30.89 -2.03
CA ASN A 84 3.26 -31.30 -0.64
C ASN A 84 2.66 -30.13 0.15
N GLU A 85 1.33 -30.01 0.10
CA GLU A 85 0.52 -29.23 1.04
C GLU A 85 0.69 -29.82 2.45
N GLU A 86 1.86 -29.64 3.06
CA GLU A 86 2.01 -29.92 4.48
C GLU A 86 1.07 -29.01 5.26
N ASP A 87 0.36 -29.60 6.23
CA ASP A 87 -0.56 -28.88 7.09
C ASP A 87 0.15 -27.66 7.72
N PRO A 88 -0.24 -26.42 7.38
CA PRO A 88 0.40 -25.21 7.88
C PRO A 88 0.20 -25.01 9.39
N GLU A 89 -0.63 -25.81 10.05
CA GLU A 89 -0.62 -25.95 11.51
C GLU A 89 0.54 -26.82 12.01
N LYS A 90 0.85 -27.95 11.35
CA LYS A 90 2.01 -28.82 11.66
C LYS A 90 3.32 -28.05 11.45
N GLU A 91 3.48 -27.32 10.35
CA GLU A 91 4.67 -26.48 10.08
C GLU A 91 4.88 -25.47 11.22
N ASN A 92 3.81 -24.75 11.58
CA ASN A 92 3.87 -23.70 12.59
C ASN A 92 4.09 -24.28 14.00
N ALA A 93 3.55 -25.46 14.30
CA ALA A 93 3.81 -26.20 15.54
C ALA A 93 5.29 -26.59 15.64
N ASN A 94 5.87 -27.11 14.55
CA ASN A 94 7.28 -27.49 14.47
C ASN A 94 8.21 -26.28 14.66
N LEU A 95 7.96 -25.16 13.98
CA LEU A 95 8.74 -23.93 14.14
C LEU A 95 8.65 -23.35 15.56
N ASN A 96 7.45 -23.35 16.17
CA ASN A 96 7.27 -22.87 17.55
C ASN A 96 8.01 -23.77 18.55
N ALA A 97 7.95 -25.09 18.36
CA ALA A 97 8.63 -26.05 19.21
C ALA A 97 10.17 -25.93 19.06
N ALA A 98 10.67 -25.74 17.84
CA ALA A 98 12.08 -25.45 17.58
C ALA A 98 12.53 -24.14 18.25
N ALA A 99 11.72 -23.08 18.19
CA ALA A 99 12.03 -21.81 18.85
C ALA A 99 12.14 -21.94 20.37
N ARG A 100 11.27 -22.74 21.01
CA ARG A 100 11.34 -23.03 22.45
C ARG A 100 12.63 -23.76 22.80
N ASP A 101 12.97 -24.82 22.07
CA ASP A 101 14.20 -25.59 22.29
C ASP A 101 15.47 -24.70 22.21
N ILE A 102 15.50 -23.75 21.27
CA ILE A 102 16.60 -22.80 21.13
C ILE A 102 16.63 -21.75 22.23
N LEU A 103 15.47 -21.25 22.68
CA LEU A 103 15.41 -20.32 23.82
C LEU A 103 15.86 -20.99 25.12
N ASP A 104 15.47 -22.25 25.32
CA ASP A 104 15.93 -23.06 26.46
C ASP A 104 17.44 -23.25 26.41
N LEU A 105 18.00 -23.59 25.23
CA LEU A 105 19.45 -23.69 25.04
C LEU A 105 20.17 -22.36 25.36
N LEU A 106 19.70 -21.25 24.80
CA LEU A 106 20.33 -19.93 24.99
C LEU A 106 20.20 -19.40 26.43
N SER A 107 19.33 -19.98 27.25
CA SER A 107 19.23 -19.61 28.67
C SER A 107 20.50 -19.98 29.45
N PHE A 108 21.18 -21.07 29.07
CA PHE A 108 22.39 -21.56 29.72
C PHE A 108 23.65 -21.56 28.82
N ASP A 109 23.51 -21.45 27.50
CA ASP A 109 24.62 -21.29 26.54
C ASP A 109 24.40 -20.07 25.63
N LYS A 110 24.59 -18.88 26.21
CA LYS A 110 24.30 -17.58 25.55
C LYS A 110 25.19 -17.28 24.35
N ASP A 111 26.39 -17.86 24.32
CA ASP A 111 27.40 -17.59 23.29
C ASP A 111 27.27 -18.52 22.07
N ASN A 112 26.23 -19.37 22.04
CA ASN A 112 25.97 -20.27 20.94
C ASN A 112 25.50 -19.53 19.68
N ARG A 113 26.47 -19.25 18.79
CA ARG A 113 26.23 -18.51 17.54
C ARG A 113 25.32 -19.26 16.58
N GLU A 114 25.40 -20.58 16.53
CA GLU A 114 24.58 -21.42 15.66
C GLU A 114 23.11 -21.40 16.09
N ALA A 115 22.85 -21.60 17.38
CA ALA A 115 21.50 -21.50 17.94
C ALA A 115 20.92 -20.09 17.72
N SER A 116 21.72 -19.04 17.93
CA SER A 116 21.33 -17.66 17.65
C SER A 116 21.04 -17.38 16.17
N ALA A 117 21.73 -18.05 15.25
CA ALA A 117 21.45 -17.96 13.81
C ALA A 117 20.16 -18.69 13.44
N LEU A 118 19.96 -19.91 13.96
CA LEU A 118 18.75 -20.69 13.74
C LEU A 118 17.50 -19.99 14.29
N LEU A 119 17.57 -19.38 15.49
CA LEU A 119 16.45 -18.61 16.04
C LEU A 119 16.07 -17.41 15.16
N ARG A 120 17.07 -16.72 14.58
CA ARG A 120 16.82 -15.62 13.64
C ARG A 120 16.13 -16.13 12.38
N ALA A 121 16.53 -17.29 11.86
CA ALA A 121 15.91 -17.93 10.71
C ALA A 121 14.46 -18.35 11.00
N ILE A 122 14.20 -19.01 12.14
CA ILE A 122 12.84 -19.41 12.57
C ILE A 122 11.94 -18.19 12.72
N ARG A 123 12.44 -17.11 13.35
CA ARG A 123 11.69 -15.84 13.48
C ARG A 123 11.41 -15.20 12.12
N ALA A 124 12.37 -15.23 11.19
CA ALA A 124 12.17 -14.73 9.84
C ALA A 124 11.07 -15.53 9.12
N ARG A 125 11.07 -16.86 9.24
CA ARG A 125 10.05 -17.73 8.63
C ARG A 125 8.66 -17.59 9.24
N HIS A 126 8.54 -17.51 10.58
CA HIS A 126 7.27 -17.13 11.22
C HIS A 126 6.80 -15.74 10.76
N GLY A 127 7.72 -14.81 10.58
CA GLY A 127 7.43 -13.48 10.03
C GLY A 127 6.93 -13.53 8.60
N SER A 128 7.33 -14.51 7.79
CA SER A 128 6.86 -14.71 6.41
C SER A 128 5.56 -15.51 6.35
N SER A 129 5.40 -16.56 7.15
CA SER A 129 4.18 -17.38 7.23
C SER A 129 2.99 -16.59 7.81
N ARG A 130 3.23 -15.67 8.75
CA ARG A 130 2.17 -14.74 9.20
C ARG A 130 1.70 -13.78 8.10
N LYS A 131 2.57 -13.42 7.15
CA LYS A 131 2.22 -12.52 6.04
C LYS A 131 1.29 -13.16 5.02
N SER A 132 1.10 -14.47 4.95
CA SER A 132 0.13 -15.10 4.05
C SER A 132 -1.26 -15.27 4.68
N ARG A 133 -1.34 -15.27 6.01
CA ARG A 133 -2.58 -15.56 6.76
C ARG A 133 -3.33 -14.32 7.25
N SER A 134 -2.72 -13.14 7.21
CA SER A 134 -3.39 -11.92 7.65
C SER A 134 -4.61 -11.61 6.78
N PRO A 135 -5.64 -10.95 7.33
CA PRO A 135 -6.78 -10.49 6.54
C PRO A 135 -6.35 -9.58 5.37
N MET A 136 -5.33 -8.74 5.58
CA MET A 136 -4.77 -7.88 4.53
C MET A 136 -4.17 -8.69 3.39
N ALA A 137 -3.36 -9.70 3.71
CA ALA A 137 -2.75 -10.57 2.71
C ALA A 137 -3.77 -11.34 1.87
N ARG A 138 -4.79 -11.91 2.53
CA ARG A 138 -5.89 -12.58 1.85
C ARG A 138 -6.67 -11.63 0.95
N ALA A 139 -6.95 -10.41 1.41
CA ALA A 139 -7.63 -9.41 0.61
C ALA A 139 -6.81 -8.95 -0.60
N VAL A 140 -5.51 -8.70 -0.43
CA VAL A 140 -4.61 -8.30 -1.53
C VAL A 140 -4.42 -9.43 -2.54
N ALA A 141 -4.26 -10.68 -2.09
CA ALA A 141 -4.17 -11.85 -2.96
C ALA A 141 -5.48 -12.06 -3.75
N GLY A 142 -6.63 -12.02 -3.07
CA GLY A 142 -7.93 -12.11 -3.73
C GLY A 142 -8.18 -10.99 -4.73
N LEU A 143 -7.77 -9.77 -4.40
CA LEU A 143 -7.85 -8.62 -5.31
C LEU A 143 -6.98 -8.81 -6.55
N ARG A 144 -5.77 -9.36 -6.40
CA ARG A 144 -4.88 -9.66 -7.52
C ARG A 144 -5.49 -10.71 -8.44
N SER A 145 -5.94 -11.83 -7.89
CA SER A 145 -6.57 -12.90 -8.67
C SER A 145 -7.86 -12.42 -9.36
N ALA A 146 -8.64 -11.56 -8.70
CA ALA A 146 -9.85 -10.97 -9.29
C ALA A 146 -9.52 -9.98 -10.42
N ALA A 147 -8.46 -9.18 -10.28
CA ALA A 147 -8.01 -8.26 -11.32
C ALA A 147 -7.45 -9.01 -12.54
N GLU A 148 -6.70 -10.09 -12.33
CA GLU A 148 -6.18 -10.97 -13.39
C GLU A 148 -7.32 -11.64 -14.16
N LYS A 149 -8.32 -12.20 -13.46
CA LYS A 149 -9.51 -12.79 -14.11
C LYS A 149 -10.30 -11.77 -14.94
N ALA A 150 -10.49 -10.56 -14.41
CA ALA A 150 -11.15 -9.50 -15.18
C ALA A 150 -10.38 -9.16 -16.46
N ALA A 151 -9.04 -9.10 -16.39
CA ALA A 151 -8.21 -8.87 -17.57
C ALA A 151 -8.31 -10.00 -18.60
N GLU A 152 -8.39 -11.27 -18.17
CA GLU A 152 -8.57 -12.42 -19.06
C GLU A 152 -9.94 -12.43 -19.76
N GLU A 153 -11.00 -12.04 -19.05
CA GLU A 153 -12.35 -11.96 -19.62
C GLU A 153 -12.47 -10.85 -20.68
N ASP A 154 -11.83 -9.70 -20.45
CA ASP A 154 -11.77 -8.62 -21.44
C ASP A 154 -10.96 -9.01 -22.69
N GLY A 155 -9.89 -9.80 -22.52
CA GLY A 155 -9.06 -10.27 -23.63
C GLY A 155 -9.76 -11.27 -24.57
N LYS A 156 -10.73 -12.05 -24.07
CA LYS A 156 -11.48 -13.04 -24.85
C LYS A 156 -12.57 -12.44 -25.72
N ASN A 157 -13.06 -11.24 -25.37
CA ASN A 157 -14.09 -10.53 -26.10
C ASN A 157 -13.50 -9.24 -26.69
N PRO A 158 -12.73 -9.33 -27.80
CA PRO A 158 -12.27 -8.11 -28.47
C PRO A 158 -13.50 -7.26 -28.83
N PRO A 159 -13.45 -5.93 -28.61
CA PRO A 159 -14.55 -5.07 -28.98
C PRO A 159 -14.89 -5.32 -30.45
N PRO A 160 -16.18 -5.46 -30.81
CA PRO A 160 -16.57 -5.71 -32.19
C PRO A 160 -15.92 -4.60 -33.03
N SER A 161 -15.05 -4.99 -33.96
CA SER A 161 -14.34 -4.02 -34.78
C SER A 161 -15.39 -3.13 -35.45
N ALA A 162 -15.20 -1.81 -35.36
CA ALA A 162 -16.13 -0.80 -35.85
C ALA A 162 -16.45 -0.87 -37.37
N ALA A 163 -16.01 -1.93 -38.05
CA ALA A 163 -16.15 -2.16 -39.48
C ALA A 163 -17.43 -2.93 -39.89
N THR A 164 -18.31 -3.33 -38.96
CA THR A 164 -19.54 -4.10 -39.33
C THR A 164 -20.87 -3.43 -38.95
N ALA A 165 -20.88 -2.14 -38.59
CA ALA A 165 -22.11 -1.41 -38.23
C ALA A 165 -22.92 -0.85 -39.43
N ALA A 166 -22.87 -1.50 -40.59
CA ALA A 166 -23.57 -1.04 -41.80
C ALA A 166 -24.20 -2.20 -42.60
N ALA A 167 -24.99 -3.05 -41.95
CA ALA A 167 -26.01 -3.84 -42.65
C ALA A 167 -27.11 -4.28 -41.66
N ASP A 168 -28.34 -4.34 -42.16
CA ASP A 168 -29.55 -4.87 -41.55
C ASP A 168 -30.32 -3.99 -40.57
N GLY A 169 -30.99 -3.00 -41.17
CA GLY A 169 -32.34 -2.66 -40.73
C GLY A 169 -33.33 -3.71 -41.22
N ALA A 170 -33.95 -4.45 -40.30
CA ALA A 170 -35.18 -5.19 -40.56
C ALA A 170 -35.99 -5.42 -39.27
N LYS A 171 -37.19 -4.81 -39.25
CA LYS A 171 -38.44 -5.19 -38.56
C LYS A 171 -38.35 -5.89 -37.21
N ASP A 172 -38.95 -5.27 -36.20
CA ASP A 172 -39.61 -6.01 -35.13
C ASP A 172 -40.99 -5.41 -34.83
N ASP A 173 -42.02 -6.21 -35.13
CA ASP A 173 -43.42 -5.97 -34.77
C ASP A 173 -43.62 -6.51 -33.35
N GLY A 174 -44.11 -5.66 -32.46
CA GLY A 174 -44.13 -5.93 -31.03
C GLY A 174 -45.01 -7.11 -30.59
N ASP A 175 -44.70 -7.62 -29.40
CA ASP A 175 -45.68 -8.23 -28.52
C ASP A 175 -45.29 -7.99 -27.05
N GLY A 176 -46.28 -7.56 -26.28
CA GLY A 176 -46.13 -7.14 -24.90
C GLY A 176 -46.19 -8.31 -23.92
N GLY A 177 -45.54 -8.18 -22.77
CA GLY A 177 -45.77 -9.14 -21.71
C GLY A 177 -44.90 -8.99 -20.47
N LYS A 178 -45.54 -8.48 -19.41
CA LYS A 178 -45.22 -8.68 -17.98
C LYS A 178 -43.96 -8.01 -17.42
N SER A 179 -44.19 -6.78 -16.95
CA SER A 179 -43.53 -6.22 -15.78
C SER A 179 -43.73 -7.14 -14.56
N ARG A 180 -42.67 -7.83 -14.15
CA ARG A 180 -42.51 -8.29 -12.76
C ARG A 180 -41.69 -7.23 -12.06
N ASP A 181 -42.24 -6.71 -10.97
CA ASP A 181 -41.54 -5.89 -9.99
C ASP A 181 -40.43 -6.76 -9.38
N ASP A 182 -39.26 -6.72 -10.00
CA ASP A 182 -38.04 -7.38 -9.53
C ASP A 182 -37.39 -6.40 -8.57
N ASP A 183 -37.47 -6.71 -7.28
CA ASP A 183 -36.85 -5.97 -6.19
C ASP A 183 -35.39 -5.68 -6.56
N GLY A 184 -35.03 -4.40 -6.53
CA GLY A 184 -33.74 -3.87 -6.97
C GLY A 184 -32.56 -4.40 -6.16
N ASP A 185 -32.18 -5.65 -6.40
CA ASP A 185 -30.87 -6.21 -6.13
C ASP A 185 -29.91 -5.49 -7.08
N ASP A 186 -29.30 -4.43 -6.57
CA ASP A 186 -28.30 -3.67 -7.27
C ASP A 186 -27.19 -4.65 -7.68
N GLY A 187 -27.09 -4.95 -8.98
CA GLY A 187 -26.07 -5.84 -9.56
C GLY A 187 -24.61 -5.48 -9.24
N SER A 188 -24.39 -4.49 -8.38
CA SER A 188 -23.16 -4.17 -7.66
C SER A 188 -22.65 -5.30 -6.74
N GLY A 189 -23.43 -6.37 -6.52
CA GLY A 189 -23.05 -7.55 -5.73
C GLY A 189 -22.10 -8.57 -6.38
N LYS A 190 -21.79 -8.48 -7.68
CA LYS A 190 -21.08 -9.57 -8.40
C LYS A 190 -19.58 -9.40 -8.61
N ASP A 191 -19.02 -8.20 -8.45
CA ASP A 191 -17.58 -8.02 -8.68
C ASP A 191 -16.78 -8.41 -7.42
N PRO A 192 -16.00 -9.51 -7.45
CA PRO A 192 -15.21 -9.95 -6.29
C PRO A 192 -14.17 -8.90 -5.86
N ARG A 193 -13.74 -8.00 -6.76
CA ARG A 193 -12.81 -6.90 -6.44
C ARG A 193 -13.40 -5.96 -5.40
N ILE A 194 -14.70 -5.67 -5.47
CA ILE A 194 -15.38 -4.75 -4.54
C ILE A 194 -15.30 -5.29 -3.10
N HIS A 195 -15.52 -6.60 -2.92
CA HIS A 195 -15.45 -7.22 -1.59
C HIS A 195 -14.03 -7.12 -1.00
N HIS A 196 -13.01 -7.43 -1.80
CA HIS A 196 -11.63 -7.34 -1.35
C HIS A 196 -11.19 -5.89 -1.07
N LEU A 197 -11.59 -4.93 -1.91
CA LEU A 197 -11.31 -3.51 -1.71
C LEU A 197 -11.96 -2.96 -0.44
N ARG A 198 -13.22 -3.33 -0.18
CA ARG A 198 -13.91 -2.98 1.09
C ARG A 198 -13.21 -3.59 2.30
N THR A 199 -12.70 -4.81 2.17
CA THR A 199 -11.92 -5.45 3.23
C THR A 199 -10.61 -4.68 3.50
N VAL A 200 -9.87 -4.33 2.44
CA VAL A 200 -8.66 -3.49 2.56
C VAL A 200 -8.98 -2.15 3.21
N LEU A 201 -10.03 -1.46 2.76
CA LEU A 201 -10.49 -0.19 3.34
C LEU A 201 -10.86 -0.34 4.81
N GLY A 202 -11.61 -1.37 5.18
CA GLY A 202 -11.98 -1.64 6.56
C GLY A 202 -10.74 -1.87 7.44
N LEU A 203 -9.73 -2.59 6.94
CA LEU A 203 -8.48 -2.80 7.67
C LEU A 203 -7.66 -1.51 7.82
N LEU A 204 -7.65 -0.65 6.80
CA LEU A 204 -6.98 0.64 6.84
C LEU A 204 -7.70 1.67 7.73
N ALA A 205 -9.04 1.64 7.76
CA ALA A 205 -9.88 2.51 8.58
C ALA A 205 -9.86 2.13 10.07
N ASN A 206 -9.49 0.88 10.39
CA ASN A 206 -9.25 0.46 11.78
C ASN A 206 -7.88 0.91 12.32
N ASP A 207 -7.25 1.89 11.67
CA ASP A 207 -6.16 2.71 12.18
C ASP A 207 -4.93 1.94 12.70
N LEU A 208 -4.52 0.89 11.98
CA LEU A 208 -3.25 0.21 12.24
C LEU A 208 -2.18 0.75 11.28
N PRO A 209 -1.19 1.53 11.74
CA PRO A 209 0.01 1.85 10.94
C PRO A 209 0.65 0.60 10.32
N ASP A 210 0.53 -0.53 11.03
CA ASP A 210 0.96 -1.85 10.59
C ASP A 210 0.21 -2.34 9.35
N ALA A 211 -1.07 -2.00 9.18
CA ALA A 211 -1.88 -2.39 8.01
C ALA A 211 -1.41 -1.68 6.74
N SER A 212 -1.10 -0.38 6.80
CA SER A 212 -0.53 0.33 5.65
C SER A 212 0.84 -0.23 5.29
N SER A 213 1.73 -0.44 6.27
CA SER A 213 3.04 -1.04 6.03
C SER A 213 2.95 -2.49 5.54
N GLU A 214 1.97 -3.26 5.98
CA GLU A 214 1.70 -4.60 5.45
C GLU A 214 1.20 -4.56 4.00
N LEU A 215 0.22 -3.70 3.70
CA LEU A 215 -0.25 -3.46 2.33
C LEU A 215 0.90 -3.11 1.39
N GLY A 216 1.82 -2.24 1.83
CA GLY A 216 3.02 -1.87 1.08
C GLY A 216 3.93 -3.06 0.81
N ARG A 217 4.27 -3.85 1.83
CA ARG A 217 5.11 -5.05 1.72
C ARG A 217 4.53 -6.13 0.81
N LEU A 218 3.20 -6.22 0.72
CA LEU A 218 2.49 -7.16 -0.15
C LEU A 218 2.41 -6.68 -1.61
N GLY A 219 2.98 -5.52 -1.94
CA GLY A 219 2.82 -4.92 -3.27
C GLY A 219 1.41 -4.42 -3.52
N GLY A 220 0.67 -4.09 -2.47
CA GLY A 220 -0.69 -3.56 -2.57
C GLY A 220 -0.74 -2.16 -3.17
N ALA A 221 0.26 -1.31 -2.92
CA ALA A 221 0.32 0.04 -3.50
C ALA A 221 0.28 0.05 -5.05
N PRO A 222 1.18 -0.66 -5.77
CA PRO A 222 1.14 -0.68 -7.23
C PRO A 222 -0.10 -1.40 -7.77
N LEU A 223 -0.62 -2.41 -7.05
CA LEU A 223 -1.86 -3.10 -7.43
C LEU A 223 -3.07 -2.16 -7.37
N LEU A 224 -3.27 -1.48 -6.23
CA LEU A 224 -4.38 -0.54 -6.05
C LEU A 224 -4.29 0.63 -7.03
N PHE A 225 -3.08 1.16 -7.25
CA PHE A 225 -2.88 2.21 -8.24
C PHE A 225 -3.19 1.71 -9.65
N GLY A 226 -2.70 0.51 -10.02
CA GLY A 226 -2.99 -0.13 -11.31
C GLY A 226 -4.48 -0.32 -11.56
N ILE A 227 -5.24 -0.71 -10.54
CA ILE A 227 -6.71 -0.81 -10.60
C ILE A 227 -7.34 0.59 -10.79
N ALA A 228 -6.91 1.57 -9.99
CA ALA A 228 -7.43 2.93 -10.05
C ALA A 228 -7.26 3.61 -11.43
N VAL A 229 -6.12 3.37 -12.10
CA VAL A 229 -5.86 3.92 -13.44
C VAL A 229 -6.31 3.00 -14.58
N GLY A 230 -6.88 1.82 -14.27
CA GLY A 230 -7.33 0.84 -15.27
C GLY A 230 -6.22 0.06 -15.99
N ARG A 231 -4.98 0.08 -15.47
CA ARG A 231 -3.80 -0.60 -16.06
C ARG A 231 -3.73 -2.10 -15.75
N HIS A 232 -4.54 -2.61 -14.81
CA HIS A 232 -4.55 -4.05 -14.49
C HIS A 232 -5.03 -4.93 -15.65
N ARG A 233 -5.62 -4.35 -16.70
CA ARG A 233 -6.09 -5.06 -17.89
C ARG A 233 -4.99 -5.43 -18.91
N GLY A 234 -3.72 -5.08 -18.67
CA GLY A 234 -2.65 -5.33 -19.64
C GLY A 234 -2.76 -4.51 -20.94
N ILE A 235 -3.75 -3.61 -21.01
CA ILE A 235 -3.97 -2.69 -22.11
C ILE A 235 -3.04 -1.49 -21.86
N LEU A 236 -1.79 -1.62 -22.29
CA LEU A 236 -0.75 -0.61 -22.05
C LEU A 236 -0.95 0.69 -22.83
N GLN A 237 -1.97 0.84 -23.69
CA GLN A 237 -2.04 2.01 -24.57
C GLN A 237 -3.38 2.36 -25.21
N ALA A 238 -4.47 1.64 -24.94
CA ALA A 238 -5.75 2.00 -25.56
C ALA A 238 -6.43 3.10 -24.75
N GLU A 239 -6.89 4.12 -25.45
CA GLU A 239 -7.83 5.15 -25.01
C GLU A 239 -8.90 4.57 -24.08
N TRP A 240 -9.38 5.37 -23.11
CA TRP A 240 -10.40 4.94 -22.14
C TRP A 240 -11.59 4.28 -22.85
N SER A 241 -11.58 2.96 -22.90
CA SER A 241 -12.62 2.19 -23.53
C SER A 241 -13.93 2.42 -22.77
N ASP A 242 -15.06 2.29 -23.46
CA ASP A 242 -16.38 2.44 -22.84
C ASP A 242 -16.57 1.51 -21.63
N ALA A 243 -15.83 0.39 -21.57
CA ALA A 243 -15.80 -0.51 -20.43
C ALA A 243 -15.28 0.15 -19.13
N LEU A 244 -14.29 1.06 -19.23
CA LEU A 244 -13.77 1.82 -18.09
C LEU A 244 -14.73 2.91 -17.60
N ARG A 245 -15.77 3.21 -18.40
CA ARG A 245 -16.83 4.18 -18.08
C ARG A 245 -18.04 3.50 -17.42
N SER A 246 -18.06 2.17 -17.33
CA SER A 246 -19.16 1.46 -16.69
C SER A 246 -19.27 1.86 -15.19
N PRO A 247 -20.48 2.05 -14.64
CA PRO A 247 -20.67 2.43 -13.25
C PRO A 247 -20.01 1.47 -12.25
N ALA A 248 -20.00 0.16 -12.57
CA ALA A 248 -19.36 -0.86 -11.74
C ALA A 248 -17.83 -0.68 -11.70
N GLU A 249 -17.19 -0.43 -12.85
CA GLU A 249 -15.74 -0.20 -12.90
C GLU A 249 -15.36 1.11 -12.21
N LEU A 250 -16.14 2.19 -12.39
CA LEU A 250 -15.93 3.44 -11.68
C LEU A 250 -15.98 3.24 -10.15
N LYS A 251 -16.90 2.40 -9.65
CA LYS A 251 -16.98 2.03 -8.23
C LYS A 251 -15.74 1.29 -7.75
N VAL A 252 -15.22 0.33 -8.53
CA VAL A 252 -13.98 -0.39 -8.22
C VAL A 252 -12.79 0.57 -8.16
N ARG A 253 -12.66 1.46 -9.14
CA ARG A 253 -11.60 2.48 -9.20
C ARG A 253 -11.67 3.46 -8.03
N ASN A 254 -12.88 3.90 -7.67
CA ASN A 254 -13.13 4.76 -6.51
C ASN A 254 -12.63 4.10 -5.22
N LEU A 255 -13.03 2.86 -4.96
CA LEU A 255 -12.61 2.14 -3.77
C LEU A 255 -11.09 1.91 -3.74
N ALA A 256 -10.47 1.67 -4.90
CA ALA A 256 -9.02 1.51 -4.99
C ALA A 256 -8.27 2.82 -4.66
N LEU A 257 -8.72 3.97 -5.17
CA LEU A 257 -8.14 5.28 -4.81
C LEU A 257 -8.40 5.64 -3.35
N GLN A 258 -9.59 5.37 -2.83
CA GLN A 258 -9.89 5.56 -1.41
C GLN A 258 -8.94 4.74 -0.53
N ALA A 259 -8.73 3.45 -0.86
CA ALA A 259 -7.82 2.58 -0.12
C ALA A 259 -6.38 3.11 -0.17
N LEU A 260 -5.92 3.51 -1.35
CA LEU A 260 -4.59 4.06 -1.52
C LEU A 260 -4.40 5.39 -0.79
N SER A 261 -5.40 6.28 -0.84
CA SER A 261 -5.41 7.56 -0.11
C SER A 261 -5.39 7.36 1.40
N ALA A 262 -6.17 6.39 1.91
CA ALA A 262 -6.16 6.00 3.32
C ALA A 262 -4.76 5.49 3.73
N ALA A 263 -4.16 4.59 2.96
CA ALA A 263 -2.81 4.10 3.21
C ALA A 263 -1.76 5.21 3.16
N CYS A 264 -1.87 6.14 2.20
CA CYS A 264 -1.01 7.31 2.04
C CYS A 264 -1.17 8.36 3.14
N SER A 265 -2.14 8.22 4.04
CA SER A 265 -2.19 9.06 5.23
C SER A 265 -1.12 8.69 6.27
N HIS A 266 -0.50 7.52 6.13
CA HIS A 266 0.66 7.12 6.90
C HIS A 266 1.95 7.52 6.17
N GLY A 267 2.63 8.56 6.65
CA GLY A 267 3.83 9.10 6.00
C GLY A 267 4.94 8.07 5.66
N PRO A 268 5.30 7.12 6.56
CA PRO A 268 6.24 6.06 6.21
C PRO A 268 5.80 5.20 5.02
N PHE A 269 4.50 4.92 4.87
CA PHE A 269 4.00 4.19 3.71
C PHE A 269 4.23 4.97 2.41
N VAL A 270 3.99 6.28 2.43
CA VAL A 270 4.23 7.15 1.27
C VAL A 270 5.69 7.07 0.85
N VAL A 271 6.61 7.30 1.79
CA VAL A 271 8.06 7.35 1.52
C VAL A 271 8.61 6.01 1.03
N GLU A 272 8.12 4.90 1.57
CA GLU A 272 8.67 3.57 1.30
C GLU A 272 8.02 2.86 0.10
N TYR A 273 6.71 3.02 -0.10
CA TYR A 273 5.94 2.21 -1.05
C TYR A 273 5.22 3.02 -2.14
N ALA A 274 4.77 4.25 -1.86
CA ALA A 274 4.03 5.04 -2.84
C ALA A 274 4.95 5.91 -3.72
N ALA A 275 5.95 6.54 -3.12
CA ALA A 275 6.82 7.53 -3.75
C ALA A 275 7.67 6.92 -4.88
N PRO A 276 7.88 7.64 -6.01
CA PRO A 276 8.82 7.27 -7.06
C PRO A 276 10.28 7.46 -6.64
N ARG A 277 10.68 6.92 -5.49
CA ARG A 277 12.10 6.88 -5.12
C ARG A 277 12.79 5.79 -5.95
N ARG A 278 13.82 6.20 -6.70
CA ARG A 278 14.73 5.31 -7.46
C ARG A 278 14.03 4.44 -8.52
N GLY A 279 13.00 4.98 -9.18
CA GLY A 279 12.30 4.27 -10.28
C GLY A 279 11.45 3.08 -9.83
N LYS A 280 11.16 2.94 -8.53
CA LYS A 280 10.35 1.85 -7.96
C LYS A 280 9.03 2.32 -7.32
N GLY A 281 8.61 3.56 -7.59
CA GLY A 281 7.36 4.06 -7.02
C GLY A 281 6.14 3.37 -7.59
N ALA A 282 5.17 3.12 -6.72
CA ALA A 282 3.88 2.58 -7.11
C ALA A 282 2.99 3.62 -7.78
N VAL A 283 3.07 4.89 -7.36
CA VAL A 283 2.14 5.94 -7.77
C VAL A 283 2.82 6.90 -8.73
N ASP A 284 2.42 6.81 -10.01
CA ASP A 284 2.82 7.73 -11.05
C ASP A 284 1.94 8.98 -11.00
N GLN A 285 2.52 10.10 -10.59
CA GLN A 285 1.79 11.37 -10.43
C GLN A 285 1.25 11.89 -11.77
N SER A 286 1.92 11.61 -12.89
CA SER A 286 1.46 12.04 -14.22
C SER A 286 0.18 11.32 -14.64
N GLU A 287 0.10 10.03 -14.32
CA GLU A 287 -1.09 9.21 -14.54
C GLU A 287 -2.22 9.58 -13.59
N LEU A 288 -1.91 9.91 -12.33
CA LEU A 288 -2.90 10.38 -11.40
C LEU A 288 -3.51 11.73 -11.86
N ALA A 289 -2.68 12.63 -12.39
CA ALA A 289 -3.16 13.88 -13.00
C ALA A 289 -4.04 13.61 -14.23
N ARG A 290 -3.66 12.62 -15.05
CA ARG A 290 -4.44 12.18 -16.20
C ARG A 290 -5.83 11.69 -15.81
N VAL A 291 -5.95 10.88 -14.74
CA VAL A 291 -7.24 10.44 -14.20
C VAL A 291 -8.12 11.63 -13.81
N VAL A 292 -7.56 12.65 -13.16
CA VAL A 292 -8.32 13.87 -12.80
C VAL A 292 -8.83 14.58 -14.05
N SER A 293 -7.95 14.81 -15.05
CA SER A 293 -8.32 15.46 -16.31
C SER A 293 -9.44 14.71 -17.02
N GLU A 294 -9.29 13.40 -17.20
CA GLU A 294 -10.26 12.54 -17.90
C GLU A 294 -11.62 12.54 -17.20
N CYS A 295 -11.65 12.53 -15.86
CA CYS A 295 -12.90 12.60 -15.11
C CYS A 295 -13.60 13.97 -15.24
N CYS A 296 -12.82 15.05 -15.27
CA CYS A 296 -13.34 16.42 -15.39
C CYS A 296 -13.87 16.71 -16.80
N ASP A 297 -13.17 16.25 -17.84
CA ASP A 297 -13.54 16.46 -19.24
C ASP A 297 -14.80 15.68 -19.61
N ALA A 298 -14.93 14.46 -19.08
CA ALA A 298 -16.06 13.58 -19.38
C ALA A 298 -17.34 13.95 -18.62
N ALA A 299 -17.31 14.83 -17.62
CA ALA A 299 -18.51 15.21 -16.86
C ALA A 299 -19.53 16.03 -17.69
N GLY A 300 -19.08 16.67 -18.78
CA GLY A 300 -19.91 17.52 -19.63
C GLY A 300 -20.73 16.78 -20.69
N ASP A 301 -20.54 15.48 -20.88
CA ASP A 301 -21.16 14.72 -21.97
C ASP A 301 -22.62 14.29 -21.69
N GLY A 302 -23.14 14.57 -20.49
CA GLY A 302 -24.48 14.17 -20.06
C GLY A 302 -24.67 12.66 -19.89
N SER A 303 -23.58 11.87 -19.93
CA SER A 303 -23.64 10.43 -19.74
C SER A 303 -23.92 10.07 -18.27
N GLY A 304 -24.64 8.97 -18.06
CA GLY A 304 -24.86 8.42 -16.72
C GLY A 304 -23.51 8.12 -16.04
N GLY A 305 -23.32 8.63 -14.83
CA GLY A 305 -22.10 8.41 -14.05
C GLY A 305 -21.25 9.66 -13.78
N ALA A 306 -21.73 10.87 -14.11
CA ALA A 306 -21.06 12.12 -13.75
C ALA A 306 -20.66 12.16 -12.26
N ASP A 307 -21.58 11.82 -11.35
CA ASP A 307 -21.32 11.80 -9.91
C ASP A 307 -20.17 10.84 -9.53
N ALA A 308 -20.14 9.65 -10.11
CA ALA A 308 -19.11 8.65 -9.84
C ALA A 308 -17.72 9.10 -10.37
N ARG A 309 -17.68 9.84 -11.49
CA ARG A 309 -16.46 10.44 -12.05
C ARG A 309 -15.97 11.60 -11.19
N SER A 310 -16.88 12.46 -10.72
CA SER A 310 -16.55 13.53 -9.78
C SER A 310 -15.97 12.97 -8.48
N GLU A 311 -16.56 11.89 -7.94
CA GLU A 311 -15.99 11.19 -6.79
C GLU A 311 -14.59 10.63 -7.07
N LEU A 312 -14.37 10.05 -8.27
CA LEU A 312 -13.06 9.54 -8.67
C LEU A 312 -12.01 10.65 -8.74
N ALA A 313 -12.38 11.80 -9.31
CA ALA A 313 -11.52 12.98 -9.35
C ALA A 313 -11.21 13.49 -7.93
N VAL A 314 -12.21 13.59 -7.04
CA VAL A 314 -12.01 13.99 -5.63
C VAL A 314 -11.04 13.04 -4.93
N HIS A 315 -11.17 11.72 -5.10
CA HIS A 315 -10.26 10.76 -4.49
C HIS A 315 -8.85 10.82 -5.07
N ALA A 316 -8.70 11.08 -6.36
CA ALA A 316 -7.40 11.28 -6.99
C ALA A 316 -6.71 12.56 -6.47
N VAL A 317 -7.45 13.66 -6.34
CA VAL A 317 -6.95 14.91 -5.76
C VAL A 317 -6.60 14.74 -4.28
N ALA A 318 -7.41 14.01 -3.51
CA ALA A 318 -7.11 13.68 -2.13
C ALA A 318 -5.82 12.85 -1.99
N LEU A 319 -5.57 11.91 -2.91
CA LEU A 319 -4.31 11.17 -2.95
C LEU A 319 -3.12 12.09 -3.24
N PHE A 320 -3.24 13.01 -4.21
CA PHE A 320 -2.22 14.05 -4.44
C PHE A 320 -1.92 14.86 -3.18
N LEU A 321 -2.95 15.29 -2.45
CA LEU A 321 -2.80 16.06 -1.23
C LEU A 321 -1.96 15.28 -0.20
N ARG A 322 -2.24 13.99 -0.01
CA ARG A 322 -1.46 13.13 0.89
C ARG A 322 -0.01 12.97 0.41
N LEU A 323 0.20 12.78 -0.89
CA LEU A 323 1.54 12.70 -1.46
C LEU A 323 2.32 14.00 -1.22
N VAL A 324 1.76 15.16 -1.54
CA VAL A 324 2.40 16.47 -1.33
C VAL A 324 2.75 16.68 0.16
N VAL A 325 1.82 16.42 1.06
CA VAL A 325 2.02 16.62 2.51
C VAL A 325 3.15 15.74 3.05
N HIS A 326 3.30 14.51 2.56
CA HIS A 326 4.29 13.57 3.09
C HIS A 326 5.64 13.57 2.34
N LEU A 327 5.64 13.78 1.02
CA LEU A 327 6.85 13.83 0.20
C LEU A 327 7.66 15.11 0.45
N ASP A 328 6.97 16.25 0.59
CA ASP A 328 7.65 17.54 0.81
C ASP A 328 8.14 17.72 2.26
N ARG A 329 7.92 16.73 3.13
CA ARG A 329 8.31 16.74 4.54
C ARG A 329 9.69 16.13 4.81
N SER A 330 10.36 15.50 3.84
CA SER A 330 11.64 14.81 4.12
C SER A 330 12.78 15.80 4.38
N ASP A 331 12.90 16.24 5.64
CA ASP A 331 13.97 17.12 6.15
C ASP A 331 15.24 16.36 6.56
N GLU A 332 15.46 15.17 5.99
CA GLU A 332 16.64 14.35 6.28
C GLU A 332 17.91 15.11 5.86
N PRO A 333 18.78 15.49 6.83
CA PRO A 333 19.92 16.36 6.57
C PRO A 333 20.96 15.61 5.73
N GLY A 334 21.05 15.94 4.45
CA GLY A 334 22.08 15.43 3.54
C GLY A 334 21.54 14.81 2.24
N GLU A 335 20.27 14.47 2.15
CA GLU A 335 19.64 14.18 0.87
C GLU A 335 19.33 15.52 0.18
N ARG A 336 19.80 15.70 -1.06
CA ARG A 336 19.42 16.86 -1.88
C ARG A 336 17.90 16.86 -1.97
N SER A 337 17.30 17.89 -1.38
CA SER A 337 15.87 18.15 -1.32
C SER A 337 15.35 18.46 -2.73
N LEU A 338 15.25 17.42 -3.57
CA LEU A 338 14.38 17.46 -4.73
C LEU A 338 12.97 17.31 -4.18
N SER A 339 12.08 18.23 -4.54
CA SER A 339 10.65 18.05 -4.34
C SER A 339 10.28 16.74 -5.04
N ASP A 340 10.00 15.69 -4.26
CA ASP A 340 9.60 14.37 -4.80
C ASP A 340 8.17 14.45 -5.40
N ALA A 341 7.41 15.51 -5.08
CA ALA A 341 6.16 15.84 -5.75
C ALA A 341 6.42 16.46 -7.14
N ASP A 342 5.76 15.90 -8.16
CA ASP A 342 5.86 16.33 -9.55
C ASP A 342 4.97 17.56 -9.79
N GLY A 343 5.57 18.74 -9.62
CA GLY A 343 4.87 20.03 -9.71
C GLY A 343 4.01 20.19 -10.97
N PRO A 344 4.51 19.89 -12.18
CA PRO A 344 3.71 19.89 -13.42
C PRO A 344 2.45 19.03 -13.35
N SER A 345 2.52 17.83 -12.76
CA SER A 345 1.35 16.96 -12.59
C SER A 345 0.35 17.51 -11.57
N VAL A 346 0.83 18.08 -10.47
CA VAL A 346 -0.03 18.78 -9.50
C VAL A 346 -0.73 19.97 -10.16
N CYS A 347 -0.02 20.80 -10.92
CA CYS A 347 -0.60 21.89 -11.70
C CYS A 347 -1.69 21.39 -12.65
N ARG A 348 -1.39 20.35 -13.45
CA ARG A 348 -2.34 19.78 -14.42
C ARG A 348 -3.62 19.29 -13.73
N ALA A 349 -3.48 18.57 -12.62
CA ALA A 349 -4.61 18.07 -11.85
C ALA A 349 -5.49 19.23 -11.34
N CYS A 350 -4.88 20.24 -10.69
CA CYS A 350 -5.58 21.42 -10.20
C CYS A 350 -6.24 22.22 -11.33
N VAL A 351 -5.54 22.46 -12.44
CA VAL A 351 -6.08 23.19 -13.61
C VAL A 351 -7.30 22.47 -14.16
N SER A 352 -7.24 21.15 -14.31
CA SER A 352 -8.36 20.35 -14.83
C SER A 352 -9.56 20.42 -13.88
N ALA A 353 -9.32 20.23 -12.58
CA ALA A 353 -10.33 20.26 -11.54
C ALA A 353 -10.93 21.66 -11.28
N LEU A 354 -10.24 22.75 -11.61
CA LEU A 354 -10.77 24.11 -11.52
C LEU A 354 -11.44 24.56 -12.83
N SER A 355 -11.05 23.94 -13.95
CA SER A 355 -11.63 24.18 -15.27
C SER A 355 -12.84 23.31 -15.56
N SER A 356 -13.10 22.29 -14.73
CA SER A 356 -14.33 21.50 -14.80
C SER A 356 -15.51 22.44 -14.85
N SER A 357 -16.22 22.38 -15.98
CA SER A 357 -17.31 23.29 -16.24
C SER A 357 -18.52 22.77 -15.49
N SER A 358 -18.91 23.44 -14.40
CA SER A 358 -20.23 23.32 -13.80
C SER A 358 -21.31 23.96 -14.69
N SER A 359 -21.28 23.69 -16.00
CA SER A 359 -22.20 24.24 -17.00
C SER A 359 -23.62 23.66 -16.90
N CYS A 360 -23.90 22.84 -15.88
CA CYS A 360 -25.18 22.19 -15.69
C CYS A 360 -26.08 22.93 -14.68
N ARG A 361 -26.97 23.74 -15.28
CA ARG A 361 -28.42 23.91 -14.96
C ARG A 361 -28.85 25.20 -14.26
N ASP A 362 -29.67 25.97 -14.98
CA ASP A 362 -30.57 27.02 -14.47
C ASP A 362 -31.65 26.49 -13.50
N ASP A 363 -31.77 25.17 -13.32
CA ASP A 363 -32.82 24.51 -12.51
C ASP A 363 -32.43 24.39 -11.03
N GLY A 364 -31.98 25.47 -10.38
CA GLY A 364 -31.92 25.61 -8.91
C GLY A 364 -31.25 24.50 -8.09
N GLY A 365 -30.52 23.58 -8.72
CA GLY A 365 -29.87 22.45 -8.09
C GLY A 365 -28.55 22.87 -7.46
N ASP A 366 -28.20 22.25 -6.34
CA ASP A 366 -26.91 22.48 -5.68
C ASP A 366 -25.78 22.05 -6.63
N VAL A 367 -24.96 23.01 -7.05
CA VAL A 367 -23.85 22.76 -7.98
C VAL A 367 -22.81 21.92 -7.25
N ASP A 368 -22.57 20.69 -7.70
CA ASP A 368 -21.54 19.84 -7.12
C ASP A 368 -20.16 20.44 -7.36
N SER A 369 -19.65 21.16 -6.36
CA SER A 369 -18.34 21.80 -6.41
C SER A 369 -17.28 21.07 -5.59
N ARG A 370 -17.46 19.77 -5.35
CA ARG A 370 -16.55 18.97 -4.52
C ARG A 370 -15.16 18.85 -5.14
N VAL A 371 -15.07 18.75 -6.46
CA VAL A 371 -13.81 18.61 -7.20
C VAL A 371 -12.99 19.89 -7.11
N GLU A 372 -13.62 21.05 -7.29
CA GLU A 372 -13.01 22.36 -7.19
C GLU A 372 -12.49 22.61 -5.77
N ARG A 373 -13.30 22.32 -4.75
CA ARG A 373 -12.87 22.46 -3.34
C ARG A 373 -11.68 21.55 -3.01
N ALA A 374 -11.71 20.30 -3.45
CA ALA A 374 -10.57 19.39 -3.28
C ALA A 374 -9.30 19.94 -3.95
N ALA A 375 -9.42 20.55 -5.14
CA ALA A 375 -8.30 21.17 -5.82
C ALA A 375 -7.77 22.42 -5.09
N LEU A 376 -8.65 23.22 -4.48
CA LEU A 376 -8.25 24.35 -3.63
C LEU A 376 -7.54 23.91 -2.35
N ASP A 377 -7.94 22.80 -1.75
CA ASP A 377 -7.24 22.19 -0.61
C ASP A 377 -5.84 21.70 -1.01
N LEU A 378 -5.74 20.98 -2.14
CA LEU A 378 -4.46 20.57 -2.72
C LEU A 378 -3.55 21.77 -2.99
N LEU A 379 -4.06 22.79 -3.67
CA LEU A 379 -3.31 24.00 -4.01
C LEU A 379 -2.87 24.76 -2.75
N SER A 380 -3.74 24.83 -1.74
CA SER A 380 -3.42 25.46 -0.46
C SER A 380 -2.29 24.73 0.26
N ALA A 381 -2.33 23.39 0.32
CA ALA A 381 -1.28 22.61 0.96
C ALA A 381 0.04 22.64 0.17
N TRP A 382 -0.04 22.63 -1.16
CA TRP A 382 1.14 22.64 -2.03
C TRP A 382 1.85 24.00 -2.04
N THR A 383 1.10 25.09 -1.88
CA THR A 383 1.66 26.45 -1.78
C THR A 383 1.88 26.93 -0.35
N ALA A 384 1.49 26.15 0.66
CA ALA A 384 1.69 26.50 2.06
C ALA A 384 3.19 26.61 2.43
N LYS A 385 3.53 27.68 3.16
CA LYS A 385 4.84 27.86 3.81
C LYS A 385 5.00 26.96 5.03
N ASP A 386 3.91 26.70 5.74
CA ASP A 386 3.89 25.86 6.94
C ASP A 386 3.14 24.55 6.65
N THR A 387 3.85 23.60 6.06
CA THR A 387 3.33 22.25 5.82
C THR A 387 3.27 21.40 7.09
N ASP A 388 3.95 21.81 8.17
CA ASP A 388 4.00 21.03 9.41
C ASP A 388 2.68 21.11 10.16
N SER A 389 2.01 22.27 10.18
CA SER A 389 0.67 22.40 10.76
C SER A 389 -0.35 21.55 10.00
N ILE A 390 -0.30 21.54 8.66
CA ILE A 390 -1.18 20.71 7.83
C ILE A 390 -0.91 19.22 8.08
N ALA A 391 0.36 18.81 8.07
CA ALA A 391 0.72 17.42 8.33
C ALA A 391 0.38 17.00 9.76
N SER A 392 0.56 17.89 10.74
CA SER A 392 0.19 17.62 12.14
C SER A 392 -1.32 17.52 12.32
N ALA A 393 -2.11 18.32 11.61
CA ALA A 393 -3.57 18.22 11.61
C ALA A 393 -4.04 16.90 10.96
N ALA A 394 -3.40 16.52 9.85
CA ALA A 394 -3.66 15.25 9.17
C ALA A 394 -3.28 14.05 10.04
N GLU A 395 -2.17 14.13 10.79
CA GLU A 395 -1.74 13.11 11.75
C GLU A 395 -2.64 13.09 13.01
N SER A 396 -3.06 14.24 13.54
CA SER A 396 -3.92 14.27 14.73
C SER A 396 -5.30 13.67 14.44
N ALA A 397 -5.86 13.93 13.26
CA ALA A 397 -7.09 13.28 12.81
C ALA A 397 -6.96 11.74 12.76
N PHE A 398 -5.76 11.24 12.49
CA PHE A 398 -5.43 9.81 12.52
C PHE A 398 -5.20 9.25 13.94
N LEU A 399 -4.66 10.05 14.85
CA LEU A 399 -4.24 9.58 16.17
C LEU A 399 -5.36 9.56 17.22
N ASP A 400 -6.42 10.35 17.03
CA ASP A 400 -7.54 10.42 17.98
C ASP A 400 -8.42 9.16 17.95
N GLY A 401 -8.39 8.37 16.87
CA GLY A 401 -9.06 7.05 16.80
C GLY A 401 -8.33 5.92 17.54
N ALA A 402 -7.00 5.99 17.65
CA ALA A 402 -6.13 4.88 18.09
C ALA A 402 -5.63 5.02 19.55
N ALA A 403 -6.46 5.51 20.47
CA ALA A 403 -6.06 5.77 21.87
C ALA A 403 -5.75 4.51 22.71
N GLY A 404 -6.04 3.30 22.22
CA GLY A 404 -6.09 2.08 23.05
C GLY A 404 -4.80 1.26 23.22
N ASN A 405 -3.84 1.25 22.29
CA ASN A 405 -2.68 0.34 22.40
C ASN A 405 -1.54 0.72 21.42
N ARG A 406 -0.76 1.75 21.73
CA ARG A 406 0.33 2.20 20.84
C ARG A 406 1.58 1.36 21.07
N SER A 407 2.15 0.82 20.00
CA SER A 407 3.47 0.20 20.03
C SER A 407 4.56 1.25 20.27
N SER A 408 5.59 0.89 21.04
CA SER A 408 6.70 1.77 21.41
C SER A 408 7.53 2.25 20.21
N SER A 409 7.44 1.57 19.06
CA SER A 409 8.09 1.96 17.80
C SER A 409 7.39 3.15 17.12
N ALA A 410 6.06 3.15 17.05
CA ALA A 410 5.28 4.25 16.48
C ALA A 410 5.45 5.54 17.30
N GLN A 411 5.48 5.40 18.63
CA GLN A 411 5.73 6.52 19.54
C GLN A 411 7.14 7.11 19.36
N ARG A 412 8.16 6.26 19.14
CA ARG A 412 9.54 6.71 18.86
C ARG A 412 9.69 7.41 17.52
N GLN A 413 8.98 6.97 16.47
CA GLN A 413 8.99 7.68 15.19
C GLN A 413 8.30 9.04 15.30
N HIS A 414 7.18 9.14 16.03
CA HIS A 414 6.55 10.43 16.31
C HIS A 414 7.44 11.37 17.14
N GLN A 415 8.14 10.84 18.14
CA GLN A 415 9.10 11.62 18.95
C GLN A 415 10.30 12.10 18.15
N ARG A 416 10.77 11.33 17.16
CA ARG A 416 11.85 11.79 16.25
C ARG A 416 11.41 12.91 15.30
N LYS A 417 10.10 12.99 15.01
CA LYS A 417 9.50 13.95 14.08
C LYS A 417 9.00 15.22 14.76
N ARG A 418 8.54 15.13 16.02
CA ARG A 418 8.33 16.33 16.84
C ARG A 418 9.71 16.89 17.14
N GLY A 419 9.93 18.16 16.80
CA GLY A 419 11.15 18.86 17.20
C GLY A 419 11.41 18.72 18.71
N PRO A 420 12.63 19.02 19.17
CA PRO A 420 12.96 18.93 20.58
C PRO A 420 11.90 19.65 21.42
N THR A 421 11.44 18.99 22.48
CA THR A 421 10.49 19.55 23.43
C THR A 421 11.06 20.82 24.07
N GLU A 422 10.19 21.66 24.63
CA GLU A 422 10.64 22.88 25.30
C GLU A 422 11.64 22.58 26.44
N GLU A 423 11.45 21.46 27.15
CA GLU A 423 12.40 21.00 28.16
C GLU A 423 13.74 20.57 27.57
N GLU A 424 13.73 19.86 26.44
CA GLU A 424 14.96 19.50 25.74
C GLU A 424 15.70 20.74 25.24
N LEU A 425 14.97 21.73 24.68
CA LEU A 425 15.54 23.02 24.26
C LEU A 425 16.18 23.77 25.43
N ARG A 426 15.58 23.74 26.62
CA ARG A 426 16.15 24.35 27.84
C ARG A 426 17.39 23.60 28.35
N ARG A 427 17.52 22.29 28.06
CA ARG A 427 18.67 21.46 28.45
C ARG A 427 19.82 21.49 27.44
N MET A 428 19.60 22.00 26.22
CA MET A 428 20.65 22.10 25.20
C MET A 428 21.75 23.07 25.62
N LYS A 429 23.01 22.75 25.28
CA LYS A 429 24.11 23.70 25.45
C LYS A 429 23.92 24.90 24.52
N PRO A 430 24.39 26.12 24.86
CA PRO A 430 24.21 27.31 24.02
C PRO A 430 24.64 27.11 22.56
N ARG A 431 25.72 26.36 22.30
CA ARG A 431 26.19 26.03 20.95
C ARG A 431 25.20 25.11 20.20
N GLU A 432 24.65 24.11 20.87
CA GLU A 432 23.67 23.17 20.29
C GLU A 432 22.36 23.90 19.97
N PHE A 433 21.90 24.74 20.89
CA PHE A 433 20.72 25.57 20.70
C PHE A 433 20.89 26.55 19.53
N GLY A 434 22.07 27.18 19.40
CA GLY A 434 22.40 28.03 18.26
C GLY A 434 22.36 27.28 16.92
N MET A 435 22.93 26.07 16.87
CA MET A 435 22.86 25.20 15.68
C MET A 435 21.43 24.76 15.36
N HIS A 436 20.65 24.43 16.39
CA HIS A 436 19.24 24.06 16.23
C HIS A 436 18.42 25.22 15.66
N LYS A 437 18.54 26.44 16.22
CA LYS A 437 17.87 27.64 15.69
C LYS A 437 18.27 27.96 14.26
N LYS A 438 19.57 27.86 13.94
CA LYS A 438 20.06 28.05 12.57
C LYS A 438 19.41 27.04 11.62
N ARG A 439 19.37 25.75 12.00
CA ARG A 439 18.73 24.70 11.20
C ARG A 439 17.24 24.94 11.01
N GLN A 440 16.51 25.36 12.04
CA GLN A 440 15.09 25.71 11.94
C GLN A 440 14.85 26.88 10.99
N TYR A 441 15.70 27.91 11.07
CA TYR A 441 15.64 29.04 10.14
C TYR A 441 15.90 28.61 8.70
N GLU A 442 16.91 27.76 8.45
CA GLU A 442 17.20 27.21 7.13
C GLU A 442 16.05 26.34 6.58
N ILE A 443 15.38 25.56 7.44
CA ILE A 443 14.17 24.81 7.07
C ILE A 443 13.06 25.78 6.64
N LEU A 444 12.76 26.81 7.45
CA LEU A 444 11.75 27.81 7.12
C LEU A 444 12.06 28.56 5.82
N GLN A 445 13.33 28.93 5.59
CA GLN A 445 13.74 29.55 4.34
C GLN A 445 13.55 28.63 3.14
N ARG A 446 13.91 27.34 3.26
CA ARG A 446 13.69 26.34 2.21
C ARG A 446 12.20 26.16 1.92
N LYS A 447 11.36 26.02 2.95
CA LYS A 447 9.90 25.91 2.80
C LYS A 447 9.30 27.14 2.13
N ALA A 448 9.74 28.34 2.50
CA ALA A 448 9.29 29.58 1.87
C ALA A 448 9.75 29.69 0.41
N ALA A 449 10.98 29.26 0.09
CA ALA A 449 11.48 29.23 -1.27
C ALA A 449 10.72 28.21 -2.15
N ARG A 450 10.46 27.00 -1.63
CA ARG A 450 9.59 26.00 -2.26
C ARG A 450 8.21 26.57 -2.54
N ALA A 451 7.55 27.13 -1.53
CA ALA A 451 6.21 27.70 -1.66
C ALA A 451 6.16 28.75 -2.78
N ARG A 452 7.15 29.66 -2.84
CA ARG A 452 7.28 30.64 -3.93
C ARG A 452 7.50 29.98 -5.29
N SER A 453 8.31 28.94 -5.36
CA SER A 453 8.54 28.18 -6.60
C SER A 453 7.27 27.50 -7.10
N ASN A 454 6.49 26.88 -6.20
CA ASN A 454 5.23 26.21 -6.53
C ASN A 454 4.17 27.23 -7.00
N VAL A 455 4.07 28.38 -6.32
CA VAL A 455 3.22 29.49 -6.78
C VAL A 455 3.65 29.98 -8.16
N GLY A 456 4.96 30.17 -8.38
CA GLY A 456 5.49 30.58 -9.68
C GLY A 456 5.14 29.57 -10.79
N LEU A 457 5.30 28.27 -10.51
CA LEU A 457 4.96 27.21 -11.45
C LEU A 457 3.46 27.15 -11.77
N PHE A 458 2.58 27.30 -10.77
CA PHE A 458 1.13 27.29 -10.98
C PHE A 458 0.64 28.55 -11.71
N CYS A 459 1.26 29.70 -11.44
CA CYS A 459 0.92 30.96 -12.10
C CYS A 459 1.60 31.13 -13.46
N ASP A 460 2.43 30.17 -13.88
CA ASP A 460 3.08 30.21 -15.18
C ASP A 460 2.02 30.22 -16.30
N PRO A 461 2.08 31.17 -17.26
CA PRO A 461 1.12 31.26 -18.35
C PRO A 461 0.95 29.96 -19.15
N GLU A 462 1.99 29.14 -19.28
CA GLU A 462 1.94 27.87 -20.01
C GLU A 462 1.09 26.82 -19.28
N THR A 463 1.04 26.88 -17.94
CA THR A 463 0.22 25.96 -17.15
C THR A 463 -1.25 26.37 -17.10
N GLY A 464 -1.54 27.66 -17.29
CA GLY A 464 -2.90 28.21 -17.23
C GLY A 464 -3.53 28.20 -15.83
N GLY A 465 -2.78 27.93 -14.75
CA GLY A 465 -3.32 27.79 -13.39
C GLY A 465 -4.05 29.02 -12.88
N LEU A 466 -3.49 30.22 -13.08
CA LEU A 466 -4.15 31.46 -12.68
C LEU A 466 -5.47 31.70 -13.45
N THR A 467 -5.48 31.39 -14.75
CA THR A 467 -6.68 31.50 -15.59
C THR A 467 -7.76 30.53 -15.14
N ALA A 468 -7.39 29.27 -14.83
CA ALA A 468 -8.32 28.28 -14.31
C ALA A 468 -8.91 28.72 -12.96
N LEU A 469 -8.09 29.25 -12.05
CA LEU A 469 -8.52 29.72 -10.73
C LEU A 469 -9.48 30.92 -10.82
N VAL A 470 -9.15 31.93 -11.62
CA VAL A 470 -10.04 33.09 -11.85
C VAL A 470 -11.32 32.68 -12.59
N GLY A 471 -11.20 31.78 -13.57
CA GLY A 471 -12.34 31.20 -14.28
C GLY A 471 -13.27 30.42 -13.37
N CYS A 472 -12.73 29.65 -12.44
CA CYS A 472 -13.50 28.96 -11.40
C CYS A 472 -14.29 29.97 -10.55
N ALA A 473 -13.64 31.02 -10.04
CA ALA A 473 -14.32 32.05 -9.26
C ALA A 473 -15.41 32.80 -10.03
N SER A 474 -15.20 33.06 -11.33
CA SER A 474 -16.18 33.79 -12.15
C SER A 474 -17.39 32.94 -12.53
N ARG A 475 -17.21 31.63 -12.73
CA ARG A 475 -18.29 30.68 -13.03
C ARG A 475 -19.02 30.16 -11.79
N ALA A 476 -18.36 30.14 -10.64
CA ALA A 476 -18.92 29.59 -9.42
C ALA A 476 -20.21 30.34 -9.03
N GLY A 477 -21.34 29.64 -9.04
CA GLY A 477 -22.62 30.13 -8.48
C GLY A 477 -22.59 30.19 -6.95
N ASP A 478 -21.84 29.29 -6.31
CA ASP A 478 -21.67 29.24 -4.86
C ASP A 478 -20.78 30.38 -4.32
N ALA A 479 -21.34 31.18 -3.41
CA ALA A 479 -20.61 32.24 -2.72
C ALA A 479 -19.52 31.73 -1.78
N GLY A 480 -19.68 30.52 -1.22
CA GLY A 480 -18.68 29.85 -0.40
C GLY A 480 -17.42 29.55 -1.22
N LEU A 481 -17.58 28.83 -2.33
CA LEU A 481 -16.49 28.53 -3.25
C LEU A 481 -15.76 29.80 -3.74
N ARG A 482 -16.49 30.86 -4.11
CA ARG A 482 -15.85 32.13 -4.51
C ARG A 482 -14.96 32.72 -3.41
N ARG A 483 -15.42 32.68 -2.15
CA ARG A 483 -14.62 33.15 -1.00
C ARG A 483 -13.39 32.27 -0.80
N GLU A 484 -13.52 30.96 -0.92
CA GLU A 484 -12.41 30.02 -0.81
C GLU A 484 -11.36 30.29 -1.90
N VAL A 485 -11.77 30.46 -3.16
CA VAL A 485 -10.86 30.83 -4.26
C VAL A 485 -10.13 32.14 -3.95
N CYS A 486 -10.85 33.19 -3.54
CA CYS A 486 -10.22 34.45 -3.18
C CYS A 486 -9.23 34.30 -2.00
N ALA A 487 -9.55 33.46 -1.02
CA ALA A 487 -8.66 33.19 0.10
C ALA A 487 -7.40 32.43 -0.33
N VAL A 488 -7.51 31.47 -1.26
CA VAL A 488 -6.36 30.78 -1.85
C VAL A 488 -5.49 31.76 -2.62
N MET A 489 -6.09 32.57 -3.51
CA MET A 489 -5.38 33.62 -4.23
C MET A 489 -4.64 34.55 -3.28
N GLY A 490 -5.31 35.07 -2.25
CA GLY A 490 -4.71 35.97 -1.27
C GLY A 490 -3.57 35.36 -0.45
N ARG A 491 -3.47 34.02 -0.35
CA ARG A 491 -2.31 33.33 0.28
C ARG A 491 -1.12 33.16 -0.65
N MET A 492 -1.37 33.14 -1.97
CA MET A 492 -0.32 32.98 -2.98
C MET A 492 0.44 34.27 -3.26
N TRP A 493 -0.22 35.43 -3.09
CA TRP A 493 0.37 36.77 -3.14
C TRP A 493 1.00 37.16 -1.79
#